data_AF-A0A0E0J435-F1
#
_entry.id   AF-A0A0E0J435-F1
#
_cell.length_a   1.000
_cell.length_b   1.000
_cell.length_c   1.000
_cell.angle_alpha   90.00
_cell.angle_beta   90.00
_cell.angle_gamma   90.00
#
_symmetry.space_group_name_H-M   'P 1'
#
loop_
_entity.id
_entity.type
_entity.pdbx_description
1 polymer ?
#
loop_
_entity_poly.entity_id
_entity_poly.type
_entity_poly.pdbx_seq_one_letter_code
_entity_poly.pdbx_strand_id
1 'polypeptide(L)'
;MESSDWAELLEDVLLIIMERLDIPDLIRSSAVCASWCAASTAVRRARFPLPSSAKQLPCLFYACEAYSPNNAVVHCPLTGESIRVPFPLGVVTEHSVVGAGHGWIVTADEVSNLRLINPITGAQACLPPITGIHHVEKSFTGAGNNGAMMYNVFVSSTPGLDPEPLLLTANEARECMYHRVVLSCSPSTGGGACVALLAHMECGELSFARPGDERWTWVSLDKHPCFGGFEDFFHNDDDGFFYALCFDGSIYTLDLNGDSPIVRQITGKVPQRWYPSAMYLLRAPWGDILQVRRWRSYVDLMATSSSEHPNNLEVDDDDDDLDPIVGINDDIAQDN
;
A
#
# COMPACT_ATOMS: atom_id res chain seq x y z
N MET A 1 -25.50 46.61 -23.93
CA MET A 1 -24.36 45.71 -23.75
C MET A 1 -24.98 44.36 -23.41
N GLU A 2 -25.12 43.48 -24.39
CA GLU A 2 -25.68 42.13 -24.17
C GLU A 2 -24.76 41.39 -23.21
N SER A 3 -25.32 40.88 -22.12
CA SER A 3 -24.61 39.98 -21.22
C SER A 3 -24.51 38.63 -21.92
N SER A 4 -23.30 38.21 -22.32
CA SER A 4 -23.08 36.85 -22.80
C SER A 4 -23.46 35.86 -21.70
N ASP A 5 -24.42 34.98 -22.00
CA ASP A 5 -24.85 33.96 -21.06
C ASP A 5 -23.92 32.74 -21.16
N TRP A 6 -22.86 32.74 -20.35
CA TRP A 6 -21.92 31.63 -20.26
C TRP A 6 -22.58 30.33 -19.76
N ALA A 7 -23.81 30.37 -19.26
CA ALA A 7 -24.57 29.17 -18.86
C ALA A 7 -25.11 28.38 -20.07
N GLU A 8 -25.23 29.00 -21.25
CA GLU A 8 -25.72 28.37 -22.49
C GLU A 8 -24.59 27.86 -23.41
N LEU A 9 -23.35 27.79 -22.92
CA LEU A 9 -22.25 27.23 -23.70
C LEU A 9 -22.55 25.78 -24.13
N LEU A 10 -22.24 25.47 -25.39
CA LEU A 10 -22.29 24.11 -25.90
C LEU A 10 -21.30 23.20 -25.15
N GLU A 11 -21.66 21.94 -25.02
CA GLU A 11 -20.91 20.94 -24.25
C GLU A 11 -19.48 20.72 -24.80
N ASP A 12 -19.31 20.73 -26.12
CA ASP A 12 -18.03 20.59 -26.80
C ASP A 12 -17.05 21.72 -26.43
N VAL A 13 -17.53 22.96 -26.36
CA VAL A 13 -16.73 24.11 -25.94
C VAL A 13 -16.36 24.00 -24.45
N LEU A 14 -17.28 23.54 -23.60
CA LEU A 14 -16.99 23.29 -22.19
C LEU A 14 -15.92 22.22 -22.02
N LEU A 15 -15.98 21.11 -22.76
CA LEU A 15 -14.97 20.05 -22.71
C LEU A 15 -13.59 20.60 -23.10
N ILE A 16 -13.50 21.42 -24.15
CA ILE A 16 -12.23 22.07 -24.56
C ILE A 16 -11.69 22.97 -23.45
N ILE A 17 -12.55 23.76 -22.80
CA ILE A 17 -12.15 24.61 -21.66
C ILE A 17 -11.62 23.73 -20.53
N MET A 18 -12.37 22.70 -20.14
CA MET A 18 -12.01 21.77 -19.06
C MET A 18 -10.69 21.04 -19.35
N GLU A 19 -10.41 20.68 -20.60
CA GLU A 19 -9.12 20.12 -21.03
C GLU A 19 -7.96 21.12 -20.90
N ARG A 20 -8.19 22.42 -20.83
CA ARG A 20 -7.10 23.39 -20.62
C ARG A 20 -6.88 23.72 -19.15
N LEU A 21 -7.78 23.34 -18.26
CA LEU A 21 -7.62 23.54 -16.83
C LEU A 21 -6.60 22.58 -16.24
N ASP A 22 -5.86 23.07 -15.26
CA ASP A 22 -5.06 22.23 -14.39
C ASP A 22 -5.99 21.40 -13.47
N ILE A 23 -5.41 20.42 -12.75
CA ILE A 23 -6.22 19.49 -11.96
C ILE A 23 -7.06 20.21 -10.89
N PRO A 24 -6.51 21.15 -10.10
CA PRO A 24 -7.30 21.88 -9.11
C PRO A 24 -8.46 22.67 -9.73
N ASP A 25 -8.21 23.42 -10.81
CA ASP A 25 -9.24 24.26 -11.41
C ASP A 25 -10.29 23.44 -12.16
N LEU A 26 -9.88 22.32 -12.77
CA LEU A 26 -10.79 21.34 -13.35
C LEU A 26 -11.73 20.75 -12.29
N ILE A 27 -11.29 20.60 -11.04
CA ILE A 27 -12.14 20.08 -9.97
C ILE A 27 -13.06 21.17 -9.45
N ARG A 28 -12.54 22.38 -9.21
CA ARG A 28 -13.34 23.52 -8.75
C ARG A 28 -14.42 23.90 -9.74
N SER A 29 -14.17 23.74 -11.03
CA SER A 29 -15.16 24.02 -12.08
C SER A 29 -16.44 23.19 -11.93
N SER A 30 -16.36 22.02 -11.28
CA SER A 30 -17.53 21.18 -11.01
C SER A 30 -18.54 21.79 -10.02
N ALA A 31 -18.13 22.81 -9.26
CA ALA A 31 -18.99 23.51 -8.32
C ALA A 31 -19.77 24.68 -8.95
N VAL A 32 -19.53 25.01 -10.23
CA VAL A 32 -20.14 26.17 -10.90
C VAL A 32 -21.61 25.93 -11.22
N CYS A 33 -21.91 24.87 -11.97
CA CYS A 33 -23.27 24.46 -12.34
C CYS A 33 -23.29 23.01 -12.84
N ALA A 34 -24.48 22.47 -13.13
CA ALA A 34 -24.64 21.08 -13.55
C ALA A 34 -23.91 20.74 -14.87
N SER A 35 -23.92 21.64 -15.87
CA SER A 35 -23.25 21.41 -17.16
C SER A 35 -21.73 21.42 -17.01
N TRP A 36 -21.19 22.35 -16.23
CA TRP A 36 -19.76 22.40 -15.90
C TRP A 36 -19.32 21.19 -15.07
N CYS A 37 -20.16 20.73 -14.14
CA CYS A 37 -19.93 19.49 -13.39
C CYS A 37 -19.86 18.26 -14.30
N ALA A 38 -20.78 18.15 -15.27
CA ALA A 38 -20.78 17.06 -16.24
C ALA A 38 -19.53 17.07 -17.12
N ALA A 39 -19.18 18.22 -17.71
CA ALA A 39 -17.99 18.38 -18.55
C ALA A 39 -16.68 18.14 -17.78
N SER A 40 -16.56 18.70 -16.57
CA SER A 40 -15.44 18.44 -15.66
C SER A 40 -15.31 16.96 -15.35
N THR A 41 -16.43 16.28 -15.04
CA THR A 41 -16.44 14.85 -14.75
C THR A 41 -16.02 14.01 -15.96
N ALA A 42 -16.47 14.37 -17.16
CA ALA A 42 -16.10 13.68 -18.39
C ALA A 42 -14.61 13.80 -18.68
N VAL A 43 -14.05 15.02 -18.66
CA VAL A 43 -12.62 15.25 -18.86
C VAL A 43 -11.79 14.62 -17.75
N ARG A 44 -12.24 14.68 -16.50
CA ARG A 44 -11.60 13.98 -15.39
C ARG A 44 -11.57 12.48 -15.63
N ARG A 45 -12.67 11.85 -16.03
CA ARG A 45 -12.68 10.40 -16.34
C ARG A 45 -11.75 10.06 -17.50
N ALA A 46 -11.62 10.92 -18.50
CA ALA A 46 -10.71 10.71 -19.61
C ALA A 46 -9.23 10.87 -19.21
N ARG A 47 -8.90 11.89 -18.41
CA ARG A 47 -7.52 12.21 -17.99
C ARG A 47 -7.02 11.41 -16.78
N PHE A 48 -7.93 11.18 -15.86
CA PHE A 48 -7.73 10.52 -14.57
C PHE A 48 -8.86 9.52 -14.41
N PRO A 49 -8.82 8.39 -15.13
CA PRO A 49 -9.81 7.36 -14.95
C PRO A 49 -9.58 6.81 -13.53
N LEU A 50 -10.28 7.40 -12.56
CA LEU A 50 -10.37 6.94 -11.19
C LEU A 50 -11.35 5.77 -11.21
N PRO A 51 -11.12 4.70 -10.43
CA PRO A 51 -12.10 3.63 -10.27
C PRO A 51 -13.46 4.26 -9.95
N SER A 52 -14.46 3.97 -10.77
CA SER A 52 -15.78 4.62 -10.79
C SER A 52 -16.53 4.55 -9.44
N SER A 53 -16.11 3.66 -8.53
CA SER A 53 -16.66 3.53 -7.17
C SER A 53 -16.13 4.57 -6.18
N ALA A 54 -14.96 5.18 -6.43
CA ALA A 54 -14.34 6.14 -5.53
C ALA A 54 -14.91 7.55 -5.75
N LYS A 55 -16.07 7.84 -5.15
CA LYS A 55 -16.60 9.21 -4.99
C LYS A 55 -15.72 10.10 -4.09
N GLN A 56 -14.53 9.64 -3.68
CA GLN A 56 -13.69 10.32 -2.71
C GLN A 56 -12.48 10.93 -3.39
N LEU A 57 -12.32 12.24 -3.23
CA LEU A 57 -11.09 12.94 -3.57
C LEU A 57 -9.96 12.39 -2.70
N PRO A 58 -8.75 12.16 -3.23
CA PRO A 58 -7.60 11.81 -2.40
C PRO A 58 -7.39 12.89 -1.34
N CYS A 59 -7.30 12.47 -0.08
CA CYS A 59 -6.98 13.33 1.04
C CYS A 59 -5.67 12.86 1.65
N LEU A 60 -4.80 13.82 1.96
CA LEU A 60 -3.59 13.59 2.73
C LEU A 60 -3.96 13.58 4.22
N PHE A 61 -3.63 12.50 4.91
CA PHE A 61 -3.70 12.42 6.36
C PHE A 61 -2.29 12.51 6.93
N TYR A 62 -2.01 13.53 7.75
CA TYR A 62 -0.67 13.73 8.31
C TYR A 62 -0.71 14.33 9.71
N ALA A 63 0.31 14.01 10.49
CA ALA A 63 0.63 14.70 11.73
C ALA A 63 1.58 15.86 11.45
N CYS A 64 1.51 16.92 12.26
CA CYS A 64 2.47 18.02 12.17
C CYS A 64 2.83 18.49 13.57
N GLU A 65 4.13 18.63 13.85
CA GLU A 65 4.68 19.04 15.15
C GLU A 65 4.17 20.41 15.62
N ALA A 66 3.81 21.28 14.68
CA ALA A 66 3.22 22.58 15.00
C ALA A 66 1.78 22.46 15.56
N TYR A 67 1.15 21.29 15.47
CA TYR A 67 -0.14 21.00 16.08
C TYR A 67 0.03 20.21 17.38
N SER A 68 -1.00 20.24 18.23
CA SER A 68 -0.97 19.47 19.48
C SER A 68 -0.77 17.97 19.17
N PRO A 69 -0.01 17.23 20.02
CA PRO A 69 0.32 15.81 19.84
C PRO A 69 -0.89 14.85 19.88
N ASN A 70 -2.11 15.39 19.97
CA ASN A 70 -3.36 14.64 19.92
C ASN A 70 -4.20 15.03 18.70
N ASN A 71 -3.61 15.65 17.68
CA ASN A 71 -4.31 16.09 16.48
C ASN A 71 -3.56 15.71 15.22
N ALA A 72 -4.30 15.25 14.23
CA ALA A 72 -3.84 15.07 12.86
C ALA A 72 -4.64 16.01 11.93
N VAL A 73 -4.17 16.12 10.70
CA VAL A 73 -4.82 16.92 9.65
C VAL A 73 -5.24 16.02 8.51
N VAL A 74 -6.50 16.16 8.10
CA VAL A 74 -6.99 15.69 6.81
C VAL A 74 -6.99 16.89 5.87
N HIS A 75 -6.14 16.86 4.86
CA HIS A 75 -6.03 17.91 3.85
C HIS A 75 -6.48 17.35 2.50
N CYS A 76 -7.36 18.07 1.80
CA CYS A 76 -7.67 17.76 0.41
C CYS A 76 -6.80 18.63 -0.50
N PRO A 77 -5.81 18.07 -1.22
CA PRO A 77 -4.96 18.86 -2.12
C PRO A 77 -5.75 19.50 -3.27
N LEU A 78 -6.94 18.97 -3.55
CA LEU A 78 -7.77 19.38 -4.68
C LEU A 78 -8.66 20.57 -4.35
N THR A 79 -9.21 20.63 -3.13
CA THR A 79 -9.97 21.81 -2.68
C THR A 79 -9.07 22.83 -1.98
N GLY A 80 -7.94 22.40 -1.41
CA GLY A 80 -7.09 23.21 -0.54
C GLY A 80 -7.58 23.24 0.91
N GLU A 81 -8.72 22.60 1.21
CA GLU A 81 -9.30 22.60 2.54
C GLU A 81 -8.54 21.66 3.48
N SER A 82 -8.53 22.01 4.77
CA SER A 82 -7.96 21.17 5.81
C SER A 82 -8.88 21.13 7.03
N ILE A 83 -9.00 19.95 7.62
CA ILE A 83 -9.75 19.73 8.86
C ILE A 83 -8.80 19.10 9.87
N ARG A 84 -8.80 19.65 11.09
CA ARG A 84 -8.09 19.06 12.22
C ARG A 84 -8.98 18.01 12.85
N VAL A 85 -8.41 16.83 13.07
CA VAL A 85 -9.12 15.72 13.69
C VAL A 85 -8.38 15.25 14.95
N PRO A 86 -9.08 14.95 16.05
CA PRO A 86 -8.46 14.32 17.20
C PRO A 86 -7.87 12.98 16.78
N PHE A 87 -6.58 12.77 17.05
CA PHE A 87 -5.89 11.55 16.70
C PHE A 87 -4.84 11.22 17.76
N PRO A 88 -4.81 10.00 18.33
CA PRO A 88 -3.90 9.63 19.42
C PRO A 88 -2.47 9.43 18.90
N LEU A 89 -1.80 10.53 18.58
CA LEU A 89 -0.51 10.55 17.90
C LEU A 89 0.63 9.97 18.74
N GLY A 90 0.55 10.09 20.07
CA GLY A 90 1.58 9.58 20.98
C GLY A 90 1.85 8.07 20.91
N VAL A 91 1.00 7.31 20.22
CA VAL A 91 1.10 5.84 20.06
C VAL A 91 1.55 5.45 18.64
N VAL A 92 1.48 6.37 17.67
CA VAL A 92 1.65 6.05 16.25
C VAL A 92 3.00 6.60 15.76
N THR A 93 3.97 5.69 15.58
CA THR A 93 5.24 5.97 14.91
C THR A 93 5.09 5.83 13.39
N GLU A 94 6.08 6.28 12.61
CA GLU A 94 6.10 6.13 11.14
C GLU A 94 5.85 4.68 10.70
N HIS A 95 6.36 3.71 11.46
CA HIS A 95 6.25 2.27 11.20
C HIS A 95 4.99 1.63 11.78
N SER A 96 4.12 2.41 12.44
CA SER A 96 2.91 1.88 13.07
C SER A 96 1.76 1.75 12.08
N VAL A 97 1.72 2.52 10.99
CA VAL A 97 0.62 2.49 10.01
C VAL A 97 0.90 1.43 8.95
N VAL A 98 0.13 0.34 8.96
CA VAL A 98 0.34 -0.82 8.10
C VAL A 98 -0.71 -0.93 6.99
N GLY A 99 -1.74 -0.08 7.00
CA GLY A 99 -2.77 -0.10 5.96
C GLY A 99 -3.74 1.06 6.07
N ALA A 100 -4.44 1.34 4.98
CA ALA A 100 -5.53 2.30 4.93
C ALA A 100 -6.56 1.90 3.88
N GLY A 101 -7.84 2.13 4.16
CA GLY A 101 -8.93 1.79 3.25
C GLY A 101 -10.29 2.15 3.84
N HIS A 102 -11.25 2.50 2.99
CA HIS A 102 -12.65 2.78 3.39
C HIS A 102 -12.81 3.85 4.49
N GLY A 103 -11.87 4.81 4.58
CA GLY A 103 -11.86 5.85 5.62
C GLY A 103 -11.27 5.40 6.96
N TRP A 104 -10.68 4.21 7.03
CA TRP A 104 -9.99 3.66 8.20
C TRP A 104 -8.50 3.53 7.93
N ILE A 105 -7.71 3.63 8.99
CA ILE A 105 -6.29 3.28 9.00
C ILE A 105 -6.08 2.09 9.92
N VAL A 106 -5.06 1.29 9.63
CA VAL A 106 -4.64 0.15 10.44
C VAL A 106 -3.33 0.50 11.10
N THR A 107 -3.29 0.46 12.43
CA THR A 107 -2.13 0.82 13.23
C THR A 107 -1.74 -0.27 14.21
N ALA A 108 -0.44 -0.46 14.46
CA ALA A 108 0.06 -1.28 15.55
C ALA A 108 0.20 -0.46 16.85
N ASP A 109 -0.29 -0.98 17.97
CA ASP A 109 -0.18 -0.33 19.28
C ASP A 109 1.17 -0.60 20.00
N GLU A 110 1.29 -0.17 21.27
CA GLU A 110 2.51 -0.33 22.09
C GLU A 110 2.88 -1.79 22.38
N VAL A 111 1.90 -2.71 22.31
CA VAL A 111 2.14 -4.15 22.47
C VAL A 111 2.15 -4.85 21.11
N SER A 112 2.26 -4.10 20.01
CA SER A 112 2.27 -4.61 18.63
C SER A 112 0.94 -5.24 18.17
N ASN A 113 -0.20 -4.97 18.83
CA ASN A 113 -1.50 -5.43 18.33
C ASN A 113 -2.04 -4.47 17.28
N LEU A 114 -2.59 -5.02 16.19
CA LEU A 114 -3.21 -4.23 15.13
C LEU A 114 -4.59 -3.72 15.56
N ARG A 115 -4.86 -2.47 15.23
CA ARG A 115 -6.13 -1.76 15.49
C ARG A 115 -6.57 -0.97 14.28
N LEU A 116 -7.88 -0.90 14.10
CA LEU A 116 -8.52 -0.08 13.09
C LEU A 116 -8.98 1.22 13.74
N ILE A 117 -8.63 2.35 13.14
CA ILE A 117 -9.01 3.68 13.60
C ILE A 117 -9.60 4.46 12.43
N ASN A 118 -10.78 5.04 12.62
CA ASN A 118 -11.31 6.04 11.71
C ASN A 118 -10.90 7.43 12.22
N PRO A 119 -9.97 8.14 11.55
CA PRO A 119 -9.41 9.37 12.08
C PRO A 119 -10.44 10.52 12.12
N ILE A 120 -11.52 10.46 11.35
CA ILE A 120 -12.54 11.52 11.30
C ILE A 120 -13.60 11.33 12.40
N THR A 121 -14.07 10.09 12.58
CA THR A 121 -15.15 9.78 13.53
C THR A 121 -14.63 9.37 14.91
N GLY A 122 -13.35 9.02 15.02
CA GLY A 122 -12.76 8.43 16.22
C GLY A 122 -13.19 6.99 16.50
N ALA A 123 -13.99 6.38 15.61
CA ALA A 123 -14.40 4.99 15.74
C ALA A 123 -13.18 4.06 15.71
N GLN A 124 -13.23 3.00 16.52
CA GLN A 124 -12.16 2.01 16.62
C GLN A 124 -12.74 0.60 16.51
N ALA A 125 -11.96 -0.32 15.94
CA ALA A 125 -12.23 -1.74 15.97
C ALA A 125 -10.93 -2.53 16.17
N CYS A 126 -11.00 -3.63 16.91
CA CYS A 126 -9.85 -4.46 17.18
C CYS A 126 -9.70 -5.54 16.09
N LEU A 127 -8.46 -5.78 15.68
CA LEU A 127 -8.07 -6.99 14.97
C LEU A 127 -7.50 -7.99 15.99
N PRO A 128 -7.35 -9.27 15.61
CA PRO A 128 -6.75 -10.24 16.52
C PRO A 128 -5.34 -9.80 16.95
N PRO A 129 -4.93 -10.16 18.17
CA PRO A 129 -3.60 -9.79 18.69
C PRO A 129 -2.49 -10.43 17.86
N ILE A 130 -1.25 -9.93 18.02
CA ILE A 130 -0.07 -10.50 17.36
C ILE A 130 0.12 -11.99 17.70
N THR A 131 -0.22 -12.40 18.92
CA THR A 131 -0.21 -13.81 19.38
C THR A 131 -1.33 -14.65 18.76
N GLY A 132 -2.25 -14.02 18.04
CA GLY A 132 -3.27 -14.69 17.23
C GLY A 132 -2.75 -15.07 15.85
N ILE A 133 -1.56 -14.59 15.45
CA ILE A 133 -0.87 -14.98 14.22
C ILE A 133 -0.26 -16.37 14.44
N HIS A 134 -0.33 -17.20 13.41
CA HIS A 134 0.28 -18.52 13.42
C HIS A 134 1.79 -18.39 13.70
N HIS A 135 2.38 -19.35 14.44
CA HIS A 135 3.81 -19.32 14.80
C HIS A 135 4.28 -18.10 15.63
N VAL A 136 3.37 -17.40 16.31
CA VAL A 136 3.75 -16.34 17.26
C VAL A 136 3.24 -16.67 18.65
N GLU A 137 4.16 -16.76 19.60
CA GLU A 137 3.83 -17.03 21.01
C GLU A 137 4.28 -15.89 21.90
N LYS A 138 3.53 -15.66 22.98
CA LYS A 138 3.92 -14.68 23.99
C LYS A 138 5.09 -15.21 24.82
N SER A 139 6.14 -14.41 24.93
CA SER A 139 7.32 -14.69 25.76
C SER A 139 7.38 -13.73 26.94
N PHE A 140 7.82 -14.23 28.09
CA PHE A 140 8.11 -13.43 29.28
C PHE A 140 9.54 -13.70 29.70
N THR A 141 10.40 -12.67 29.76
CA THR A 141 11.70 -12.84 30.43
C THR A 141 11.51 -12.87 31.94
N GLY A 142 12.13 -13.86 32.58
CA GLY A 142 12.27 -13.87 34.02
C GLY A 142 13.07 -12.66 34.51
N ALA A 143 12.58 -12.04 35.59
CA ALA A 143 13.23 -11.08 36.49
C ALA A 143 14.57 -10.47 35.99
N GLY A 144 14.51 -9.56 35.02
CA GLY A 144 15.71 -8.84 34.55
C GLY A 144 15.41 -7.67 33.61
N ASN A 145 14.44 -7.83 32.70
CA ASN A 145 14.00 -6.78 31.78
C ASN A 145 12.60 -6.27 32.14
N ASN A 146 12.46 -5.49 33.21
CA ASN A 146 11.31 -4.59 33.53
C ASN A 146 9.86 -5.01 33.18
N GLY A 147 9.54 -6.30 32.97
CA GLY A 147 8.24 -6.74 32.48
C GLY A 147 7.93 -6.36 31.02
N ALA A 148 8.94 -6.10 30.17
CA ALA A 148 8.71 -5.75 28.76
C ALA A 148 8.06 -6.93 27.99
N MET A 149 7.01 -6.64 27.21
CA MET A 149 6.31 -7.64 26.41
C MET A 149 7.21 -8.13 25.27
N MET A 150 7.32 -9.46 25.12
CA MET A 150 8.10 -10.10 24.06
C MET A 150 7.34 -11.23 23.39
N TYR A 151 7.81 -11.61 22.21
CA TYR A 151 7.20 -12.57 21.31
C TYR A 151 8.25 -13.53 20.79
N ASN A 152 7.95 -14.82 20.83
CA ASN A 152 8.69 -15.86 20.12
C ASN A 152 8.05 -16.01 18.74
N VAL A 153 8.82 -15.76 17.68
CA VAL A 153 8.38 -15.90 16.29
C VAL A 153 9.08 -17.11 15.68
N PHE A 154 8.33 -18.13 15.31
CA PHE A 154 8.85 -19.35 14.70
C PHE A 154 8.83 -19.20 13.18
N VAL A 155 9.97 -18.80 12.61
CA VAL A 155 10.13 -18.73 11.15
C VAL A 155 10.33 -20.16 10.63
N SER A 156 9.76 -20.46 9.46
CA SER A 156 9.98 -21.74 8.77
C SER A 156 11.47 -21.99 8.61
N SER A 157 12.01 -22.86 9.45
CA SER A 157 13.44 -23.16 9.48
C SER A 157 13.82 -24.13 8.37
N THR A 158 15.11 -24.13 8.05
CA THR A 158 15.70 -25.05 7.08
C THR A 158 15.36 -26.50 7.45
N PRO A 159 15.00 -27.36 6.47
CA PRO A 159 14.65 -28.75 6.76
C PRO A 159 15.78 -29.47 7.51
N GLY A 160 15.46 -29.99 8.71
CA GLY A 160 16.39 -30.81 9.51
C GLY A 160 17.05 -30.10 10.69
N LEU A 161 16.72 -28.84 10.98
CA LEU A 161 17.07 -28.15 12.22
C LEU A 161 15.81 -27.85 13.04
N ASP A 162 15.91 -27.98 14.37
CA ASP A 162 14.86 -27.50 15.27
C ASP A 162 14.78 -25.97 15.15
N PRO A 163 13.59 -25.39 14.92
CA PRO A 163 13.44 -23.95 14.78
C PRO A 163 13.73 -23.25 16.10
N GLU A 164 14.83 -22.50 16.17
CA GLU A 164 15.05 -21.56 17.27
C GLU A 164 14.15 -20.33 17.05
N PRO A 165 13.29 -19.96 18.01
CA PRO A 165 12.40 -18.82 17.82
C PRO A 165 13.18 -17.52 17.80
N LEU A 166 12.82 -16.63 16.88
CA LEU A 166 13.25 -15.25 16.91
C LEU A 166 12.52 -14.52 18.04
N LEU A 167 13.27 -14.08 19.04
CA LEU A 167 12.73 -13.33 20.18
C LEU A 167 12.66 -11.84 19.83
N LEU A 168 11.45 -11.28 19.80
CA LEU A 168 11.18 -9.89 19.50
C LEU A 168 10.53 -9.18 20.68
N THR A 169 10.97 -7.96 20.99
CA THR A 169 10.21 -7.01 21.80
C THR A 169 8.96 -6.54 21.04
N ALA A 170 7.99 -5.97 21.74
CA ALA A 170 6.82 -5.37 21.08
C ALA A 170 7.19 -4.26 20.07
N ASN A 171 8.28 -3.51 20.31
CA ASN A 171 8.73 -2.50 19.36
C ASN A 171 9.30 -3.13 18.09
N GLU A 172 10.22 -4.10 18.23
CA GLU A 172 10.81 -4.80 17.09
C GLU A 172 9.73 -5.53 16.28
N ALA A 173 8.80 -6.21 16.96
CA ALA A 173 7.69 -6.87 16.30
C ALA A 173 6.83 -5.89 15.49
N ARG A 174 6.57 -4.69 16.02
CA ARG A 174 5.83 -3.65 15.30
C ARG A 174 6.57 -3.17 14.04
N GLU A 175 7.90 -3.14 14.07
CA GLU A 175 8.73 -2.65 12.96
C GLU A 175 8.91 -3.69 11.84
N CYS A 176 8.92 -4.99 12.14
CA CYS A 176 9.25 -6.02 11.15
C CYS A 176 8.14 -7.04 10.85
N MET A 177 7.14 -7.21 11.73
CA MET A 177 6.13 -8.26 11.54
C MET A 177 5.08 -7.90 10.51
N TYR A 178 4.82 -6.62 10.25
CA TYR A 178 3.67 -6.20 9.45
C TYR A 178 4.11 -5.48 8.19
N HIS A 179 3.87 -6.09 7.03
CA HIS A 179 4.15 -5.45 5.74
C HIS A 179 3.00 -4.58 5.29
N ARG A 180 1.78 -5.14 5.32
CA ARG A 180 0.60 -4.44 4.82
C ARG A 180 -0.71 -5.06 5.29
N VAL A 181 -1.75 -4.23 5.44
CA VAL A 181 -3.14 -4.65 5.62
C VAL A 181 -4.05 -4.01 4.57
N VAL A 182 -4.95 -4.81 3.99
CA VAL A 182 -6.01 -4.35 3.08
C VAL A 182 -7.37 -4.79 3.61
N LEU A 183 -8.33 -3.88 3.55
CA LEU A 183 -9.71 -4.10 4.00
C LEU A 183 -10.63 -4.34 2.80
N SER A 184 -11.52 -5.32 2.91
CA SER A 184 -12.53 -5.57 1.87
C SER A 184 -13.59 -4.47 1.79
N CYS A 185 -14.02 -3.95 2.94
CA CYS A 185 -15.03 -2.88 3.03
C CYS A 185 -14.84 -2.06 4.31
N SER A 186 -15.72 -1.09 4.56
CA SER A 186 -15.68 -0.36 5.84
C SER A 186 -16.09 -1.28 7.00
N PRO A 187 -15.29 -1.38 8.08
CA PRO A 187 -15.65 -2.08 9.32
C PRO A 187 -16.95 -1.60 9.97
N SER A 188 -17.38 -0.35 9.69
CA SER A 188 -18.65 0.19 10.20
C SER A 188 -19.88 -0.26 9.41
N THR A 189 -19.69 -0.93 8.27
CA THR A 189 -20.80 -1.51 7.51
C THR A 189 -21.32 -2.69 8.32
N GLY A 190 -22.54 -2.60 8.85
CA GLY A 190 -23.11 -3.62 9.73
C GLY A 190 -23.04 -5.03 9.11
N GLY A 191 -22.81 -6.04 9.94
CA GLY A 191 -22.85 -7.45 9.53
C GLY A 191 -21.53 -8.24 9.59
N GLY A 192 -20.44 -7.67 10.12
CA GLY A 192 -19.18 -8.41 10.33
C GLY A 192 -18.51 -8.91 9.04
N ALA A 193 -18.89 -8.36 7.90
CA ALA A 193 -18.42 -8.80 6.59
C ALA A 193 -17.03 -8.25 6.20
N CYS A 194 -16.52 -7.25 6.93
CA CYS A 194 -15.22 -6.67 6.66
C CYS A 194 -14.12 -7.70 6.94
N VAL A 195 -13.35 -8.04 5.92
CA VAL A 195 -12.17 -8.90 6.02
C VAL A 195 -10.92 -8.02 5.92
N ALA A 196 -10.02 -8.18 6.88
CA ALA A 196 -8.67 -7.63 6.84
C ALA A 196 -7.72 -8.73 6.37
N LEU A 197 -7.06 -8.52 5.23
CA LEU A 197 -5.97 -9.36 4.75
C LEU A 197 -4.65 -8.72 5.17
N LEU A 198 -3.81 -9.49 5.86
CA LEU A 198 -2.53 -9.10 6.41
C LEU A 198 -1.40 -9.86 5.69
N ALA A 199 -0.42 -9.12 5.19
CA ALA A 199 0.90 -9.65 4.88
C ALA A 199 1.86 -9.41 6.06
N HIS A 200 2.49 -10.47 6.54
CA HIS A 200 3.30 -10.46 7.76
C HIS A 200 4.53 -11.38 7.65
N MET A 201 5.45 -11.27 8.62
CA MET A 201 6.71 -12.02 8.74
C MET A 201 7.69 -11.84 7.56
N GLU A 202 8.96 -12.19 7.77
CA GLU A 202 10.05 -11.95 6.81
C GLU A 202 9.81 -12.54 5.42
N CYS A 203 9.13 -13.68 5.34
CA CYS A 203 8.83 -14.35 4.07
C CYS A 203 7.52 -13.88 3.43
N GLY A 204 6.84 -12.87 3.97
CA GLY A 204 5.61 -12.30 3.42
C GLY A 204 4.45 -13.29 3.41
N GLU A 205 4.14 -13.91 4.54
CA GLU A 205 3.00 -14.80 4.72
C GLU A 205 1.68 -14.03 4.72
N LEU A 206 0.57 -14.71 4.37
CA LEU A 206 -0.76 -14.11 4.43
C LEU A 206 -1.60 -14.71 5.55
N SER A 207 -2.29 -13.83 6.26
CA SER A 207 -3.35 -14.19 7.19
C SER A 207 -4.54 -13.26 7.02
N PHE A 208 -5.74 -13.71 7.36
CA PHE A 208 -6.92 -12.87 7.34
C PHE A 208 -7.75 -13.00 8.62
N ALA A 209 -8.49 -11.95 8.92
CA ALA A 209 -9.40 -11.90 10.06
C ALA A 209 -10.52 -10.89 9.81
N ARG A 210 -11.61 -11.02 10.55
CA ARG A 210 -12.66 -10.01 10.66
C ARG A 210 -12.43 -9.18 11.93
N PRO A 211 -12.79 -7.89 11.94
CA PRO A 211 -12.77 -7.11 13.17
C PRO A 211 -13.60 -7.80 14.26
N GLY A 212 -12.98 -8.04 15.42
CA GLY A 212 -13.57 -8.78 16.53
C GLY A 212 -13.23 -10.28 16.59
N ASP A 213 -12.57 -10.84 15.57
CA ASP A 213 -12.04 -12.21 15.66
C ASP A 213 -10.95 -12.31 16.73
N GLU A 214 -10.83 -13.48 17.36
CA GLU A 214 -9.82 -13.73 18.39
C GLU A 214 -8.46 -14.14 17.82
N ARG A 215 -8.43 -14.71 16.60
CA ARG A 215 -7.21 -15.19 15.95
C ARG A 215 -7.18 -14.86 14.45
N TRP A 216 -5.97 -14.80 13.91
CA TRP A 216 -5.74 -14.70 12.48
C TRP A 216 -5.85 -16.09 11.84
N THR A 217 -6.56 -16.18 10.72
CA THR A 217 -6.63 -17.40 9.92
C THR A 217 -5.51 -17.39 8.89
N TRP A 218 -4.56 -18.32 9.03
CA TRP A 218 -3.41 -18.45 8.15
C TRP A 218 -3.81 -18.98 6.76
N VAL A 219 -3.26 -18.37 5.70
CA VAL A 219 -3.43 -18.84 4.32
C VAL A 219 -2.23 -19.74 3.98
N SER A 220 -2.38 -21.04 4.26
CA SER A 220 -1.29 -22.04 4.19
C SER A 220 -0.54 -22.13 2.86
N LEU A 221 0.80 -22.29 2.97
CA LEU A 221 1.78 -22.50 1.89
C LEU A 221 1.62 -23.83 1.13
N ASP A 222 0.97 -24.86 1.69
CA ASP A 222 0.69 -26.10 0.94
C ASP A 222 -0.27 -25.85 -0.23
N LYS A 223 -1.00 -24.72 -0.19
CA LYS A 223 -1.83 -24.21 -1.27
C LYS A 223 -1.08 -23.19 -2.16
N HIS A 224 0.19 -22.88 -1.86
CA HIS A 224 0.94 -21.82 -2.53
C HIS A 224 2.49 -21.96 -2.40
N PRO A 225 3.22 -22.34 -3.45
CA PRO A 225 4.68 -22.52 -3.42
C PRO A 225 5.45 -21.19 -3.60
N CYS A 226 5.12 -20.14 -2.83
CA CYS A 226 5.88 -18.88 -2.87
C CYS A 226 7.04 -18.90 -1.87
N PHE A 227 8.25 -19.16 -2.37
CA PHE A 227 9.51 -19.04 -1.61
C PHE A 227 9.96 -17.56 -1.40
N GLY A 228 9.08 -16.57 -1.58
CA GLY A 228 9.48 -15.16 -1.63
C GLY A 228 8.40 -14.13 -1.28
N GLY A 229 7.31 -14.54 -0.65
CA GLY A 229 6.31 -13.61 -0.12
C GLY A 229 5.45 -12.85 -1.13
N PHE A 230 4.50 -12.11 -0.58
CA PHE A 230 3.59 -11.23 -1.31
C PHE A 230 4.07 -9.77 -1.27
N GLU A 231 4.13 -9.15 -2.44
CA GLU A 231 4.60 -7.77 -2.65
C GLU A 231 3.47 -6.75 -2.54
N ASP A 232 2.32 -7.08 -3.15
CA ASP A 232 1.17 -6.18 -3.17
C ASP A 232 -0.12 -6.98 -3.27
N PHE A 233 -1.20 -6.40 -2.76
CA PHE A 233 -2.53 -6.96 -2.88
C PHE A 233 -3.59 -5.87 -2.78
N PHE A 234 -4.74 -6.13 -3.38
CA PHE A 234 -5.91 -5.26 -3.30
C PHE A 234 -7.20 -6.09 -3.26
N HIS A 235 -8.27 -5.50 -2.70
CA HIS A 235 -9.60 -6.08 -2.75
C HIS A 235 -10.36 -5.55 -3.97
N ASN A 236 -11.02 -6.43 -4.71
CA ASN A 236 -11.90 -6.04 -5.81
C ASN A 236 -13.37 -6.09 -5.37
N ASP A 237 -14.02 -4.93 -5.33
CA ASP A 237 -15.41 -4.82 -4.86
C ASP A 237 -16.43 -5.48 -5.80
N ASP A 238 -16.08 -5.72 -7.07
CA ASP A 238 -17.02 -6.25 -8.08
C ASP A 238 -17.23 -7.77 -7.97
N ASP A 239 -16.19 -8.52 -7.60
CA ASP A 239 -16.26 -9.98 -7.40
C ASP A 239 -16.06 -10.42 -5.94
N GLY A 240 -15.59 -9.51 -5.06
CA GLY A 240 -15.35 -9.78 -3.65
C GLY A 240 -14.08 -10.58 -3.36
N PHE A 241 -13.16 -10.68 -4.33
CA PHE A 241 -11.88 -11.37 -4.16
C PHE A 241 -10.76 -10.40 -3.81
N PHE A 242 -9.76 -10.91 -3.09
CA PHE A 242 -8.47 -10.26 -3.02
C PHE A 242 -7.57 -10.79 -4.13
N TYR A 243 -6.81 -9.89 -4.73
CA TYR A 243 -5.77 -10.20 -5.70
C TYR A 243 -4.43 -9.96 -5.05
N ALA A 244 -3.56 -10.96 -5.08
CA ALA A 244 -2.26 -10.90 -4.44
C ALA A 244 -1.14 -11.21 -5.44
N LEU A 245 -0.11 -10.38 -5.41
CA LEU A 245 1.05 -10.46 -6.28
C LEU A 245 2.24 -11.01 -5.49
N CYS A 246 2.85 -12.06 -6.02
CA CYS A 246 4.06 -12.64 -5.48
C CYS A 246 5.33 -12.02 -6.07
N PHE A 247 6.43 -12.17 -5.35
CA PHE A 247 7.76 -11.72 -5.78
C PHE A 247 8.22 -12.27 -7.15
N ASP A 248 7.80 -13.49 -7.51
CA ASP A 248 8.11 -14.09 -8.83
C ASP A 248 7.20 -13.57 -9.97
N GLY A 249 6.34 -12.61 -9.67
CA GLY A 249 5.41 -11.98 -10.59
C GLY A 249 4.10 -12.74 -10.81
N SER A 250 3.91 -13.90 -10.18
CA SER A 250 2.64 -14.63 -10.26
C SER A 250 1.54 -13.92 -9.45
N ILE A 251 0.30 -14.05 -9.93
CA ILE A 251 -0.87 -13.39 -9.33
C ILE A 251 -1.88 -14.46 -8.93
N TYR A 252 -2.43 -14.29 -7.73
CA TYR A 252 -3.42 -15.18 -7.14
C TYR A 252 -4.69 -14.44 -6.76
N THR A 253 -5.83 -15.12 -6.87
CA THR A 253 -7.08 -14.71 -6.27
C THR A 253 -7.29 -15.45 -4.96
N LEU A 254 -7.76 -14.72 -3.95
CA LEU A 254 -8.09 -15.21 -2.62
C LEU A 254 -9.58 -14.95 -2.37
N ASP A 255 -10.37 -16.02 -2.28
CA ASP A 255 -11.75 -15.96 -1.79
C ASP A 255 -11.75 -16.30 -0.30
N LEU A 256 -12.13 -15.30 0.50
CA LEU A 256 -12.09 -15.31 1.97
C LEU A 256 -13.50 -15.20 2.58
N ASN A 257 -14.55 -15.37 1.77
CA ASN A 257 -15.93 -15.22 2.21
C ASN A 257 -16.47 -16.45 2.96
N GLY A 258 -15.88 -17.63 2.75
CA GLY A 258 -16.23 -18.88 3.45
C GLY A 258 -15.36 -19.20 4.67
N ASP A 259 -15.61 -20.36 5.29
CA ASP A 259 -14.90 -20.84 6.48
C ASP A 259 -13.42 -21.18 6.21
N SER A 260 -13.03 -21.32 4.95
CA SER A 260 -11.67 -21.65 4.55
C SER A 260 -11.26 -20.87 3.31
N PRO A 261 -10.01 -20.38 3.26
CA PRO A 261 -9.54 -19.61 2.11
C PRO A 261 -9.42 -20.51 0.88
N ILE A 262 -9.95 -20.03 -0.24
CA ILE A 262 -9.75 -20.62 -1.57
C ILE A 262 -8.73 -19.75 -2.30
N VAL A 263 -7.59 -20.34 -2.62
CA VAL A 263 -6.48 -19.70 -3.33
C VAL A 263 -6.41 -20.25 -4.74
N ARG A 264 -6.35 -19.38 -5.75
CA ARG A 264 -6.20 -19.79 -7.15
C ARG A 264 -5.18 -18.92 -7.85
N GLN A 265 -4.24 -19.55 -8.55
CA GLN A 265 -3.33 -18.84 -9.44
C GLN A 265 -4.08 -18.42 -10.71
N ILE A 266 -3.98 -17.14 -11.07
CA ILE A 266 -4.55 -16.63 -12.33
C ILE A 266 -3.47 -16.29 -13.36
N THR A 267 -2.26 -15.99 -12.90
CA THR A 267 -1.11 -15.71 -13.77
C THR A 267 0.11 -16.50 -13.31
N GLY A 268 0.79 -17.13 -14.26
CA GLY A 268 2.04 -17.85 -14.06
C GLY A 268 3.20 -16.97 -13.59
N LYS A 269 4.32 -17.60 -13.25
CA LYS A 269 5.58 -16.88 -13.01
C LYS A 269 5.97 -16.10 -14.26
N VAL A 270 6.42 -14.87 -14.08
CA VAL A 270 6.94 -14.10 -15.21
C VAL A 270 8.46 -14.18 -15.17
N PRO A 271 9.14 -14.73 -16.19
CA PRO A 271 10.59 -14.78 -16.24
C PRO A 271 11.16 -13.37 -16.07
N GLN A 272 12.12 -13.22 -15.16
CA GLN A 272 12.74 -11.93 -14.90
C GLN A 272 14.24 -12.03 -15.17
N ARG A 273 14.76 -11.12 -16.00
CA ARG A 273 16.20 -11.00 -16.27
C ARG A 273 16.91 -10.26 -15.13
N TRP A 274 16.18 -9.35 -14.48
CA TRP A 274 16.58 -8.57 -13.30
C TRP A 274 15.36 -8.46 -12.38
N TYR A 275 15.56 -8.24 -11.09
CA TYR A 275 14.44 -8.04 -10.16
C TYR A 275 14.08 -6.55 -10.07
N PRO A 276 12.80 -6.18 -10.25
CA PRO A 276 12.36 -4.80 -10.06
C PRO A 276 12.53 -4.42 -8.59
N SER A 277 12.72 -3.13 -8.33
CA SER A 277 12.83 -2.60 -6.96
C SER A 277 11.49 -2.62 -6.22
N ALA A 278 10.37 -2.66 -6.95
CA ALA A 278 9.03 -2.85 -6.41
C ALA A 278 8.07 -3.31 -7.51
N MET A 279 7.02 -4.04 -7.12
CA MET A 279 5.91 -4.38 -7.99
C MET A 279 4.57 -4.06 -7.32
N TYR A 280 3.60 -3.65 -8.14
CA TYR A 280 2.28 -3.26 -7.68
C TYR A 280 1.19 -3.87 -8.54
N LEU A 281 0.03 -4.09 -7.93
CA LEU A 281 -1.20 -4.39 -8.64
C LEU A 281 -2.04 -3.12 -8.76
N LEU A 282 -2.47 -2.84 -9.98
CA LEU A 282 -3.40 -1.76 -10.27
C LEU A 282 -4.62 -2.31 -11.00
N ARG A 283 -5.79 -2.11 -10.43
CA ARG A 283 -7.03 -2.31 -11.18
C ARG A 283 -7.26 -1.11 -12.09
N ALA A 284 -7.22 -1.37 -13.39
CA ALA A 284 -7.51 -0.37 -14.39
C ALA A 284 -9.01 -0.06 -14.41
N PRO A 285 -9.39 1.19 -14.74
CA PRO A 285 -10.80 1.62 -14.79
C PRO A 285 -11.64 0.91 -15.85
N TRP A 286 -11.00 0.31 -16.86
CA TRP A 286 -11.65 -0.54 -17.86
C TRP A 286 -11.77 -2.01 -17.43
N GLY A 287 -11.36 -2.35 -16.22
CA GLY A 287 -11.56 -3.66 -15.60
C GLY A 287 -10.34 -4.56 -15.55
N ASP A 288 -9.31 -4.30 -16.37
CA ASP A 288 -8.09 -5.10 -16.38
C ASP A 288 -7.29 -4.95 -15.08
N ILE A 289 -6.51 -5.97 -14.75
CA ILE A 289 -5.55 -5.91 -13.65
C ILE A 289 -4.17 -5.80 -14.28
N LEU A 290 -3.50 -4.69 -13.97
CA LEU A 290 -2.18 -4.37 -14.47
C LEU A 290 -1.14 -4.65 -13.38
N GLN A 291 -0.06 -5.31 -13.78
CA GLN A 291 1.13 -5.40 -12.95
C GLN A 291 2.06 -4.24 -13.29
N VAL A 292 2.29 -3.34 -12.34
CA VAL A 292 3.22 -2.21 -12.50
C VAL A 292 4.56 -2.60 -11.89
N ARG A 293 5.65 -2.45 -12.65
CA ARG A 293 7.01 -2.77 -12.19
C ARG A 293 7.86 -1.53 -12.17
N ARG A 294 8.52 -1.28 -11.04
CA ARG A 294 9.40 -0.13 -10.88
C ARG A 294 10.85 -0.61 -10.81
N TRP A 295 11.66 -0.06 -11.70
CA TRP A 295 13.11 -0.24 -11.69
C TRP A 295 13.75 1.02 -11.12
N ARG A 296 14.71 0.88 -10.21
CA ARG A 296 15.60 1.96 -9.81
C ARG A 296 17.01 1.60 -10.26
N SER A 297 17.63 2.48 -11.06
CA SER A 297 19.06 2.41 -11.32
C SER A 297 19.80 2.98 -10.12
N TYR A 298 20.75 2.24 -9.55
CA TYR A 298 21.57 2.72 -8.44
C TYR A 298 22.47 3.90 -8.85
N VAL A 299 22.73 4.05 -10.15
CA VAL A 299 23.55 5.13 -10.74
C VAL A 299 22.88 6.50 -10.58
N ASP A 300 21.55 6.56 -10.61
CA ASP A 300 20.80 7.83 -10.54
C ASP A 300 20.85 8.46 -9.13
N LEU A 301 20.96 7.64 -8.08
CA LEU A 301 21.03 8.09 -6.69
C LEU A 301 22.37 8.77 -6.37
N MET A 302 23.46 8.23 -6.92
CA MET A 302 24.82 8.78 -6.76
C MET A 302 25.02 10.09 -7.54
N ALA A 303 24.28 10.28 -8.64
CA ALA A 303 24.29 11.52 -9.41
C ALA A 303 23.51 12.67 -8.73
N THR A 304 22.48 12.35 -7.94
CA THR A 304 21.75 13.34 -7.15
C THR A 304 22.42 13.70 -5.83
N SER A 305 23.30 12.84 -5.30
CA SER A 305 24.05 13.11 -4.07
C SER A 305 25.40 13.79 -4.30
N SER A 306 25.88 13.90 -5.55
CA SER A 306 27.22 14.41 -5.88
C SER A 306 27.26 15.90 -6.24
N SER A 307 26.15 16.63 -6.14
CA SER A 307 26.11 18.06 -6.49
C SER A 307 26.36 19.04 -5.34
N GLU A 308 26.81 18.61 -4.15
CA GLU A 308 27.32 19.53 -3.12
C GLU A 308 28.61 19.05 -2.45
N HIS A 309 29.66 19.81 -2.76
CA HIS A 309 30.94 20.02 -2.08
C HIS A 309 32.16 19.13 -2.42
N PRO A 310 33.27 19.75 -2.88
CA PRO A 310 34.53 19.08 -3.13
C PRO A 310 35.27 18.95 -1.81
N ASN A 311 35.62 17.73 -1.40
CA ASN A 311 36.69 17.55 -0.42
C ASN A 311 37.53 16.35 -0.80
N ASN A 312 38.76 16.70 -1.20
CA ASN A 312 39.94 15.86 -1.30
C ASN A 312 39.93 14.69 -0.31
N LEU A 313 39.85 13.48 -0.85
CA LEU A 313 40.51 12.32 -0.29
C LEU A 313 41.19 11.62 -1.46
N GLU A 314 42.51 11.77 -1.52
CA GLU A 314 43.39 10.87 -2.25
C GLU A 314 43.13 9.47 -1.71
N VAL A 315 42.65 8.58 -2.58
CA VAL A 315 42.65 7.14 -2.34
C VAL A 315 43.44 6.55 -3.49
N ASP A 316 44.56 5.96 -3.12
CA ASP A 316 45.55 5.34 -3.98
C ASP A 316 44.94 4.33 -4.94
N ASP A 317 45.51 4.31 -6.14
CA ASP A 317 45.33 3.32 -7.19
C ASP A 317 45.59 1.91 -6.65
N ASP A 318 44.60 1.02 -6.77
CA ASP A 318 44.85 -0.39 -7.03
C ASP A 318 43.84 -0.86 -8.07
N ASP A 319 44.35 -0.95 -9.29
CA ASP A 319 43.73 -1.53 -10.48
C ASP A 319 43.30 -2.99 -10.21
N ASP A 320 42.04 -3.31 -10.48
CA ASP A 320 41.66 -4.64 -10.94
C ASP A 320 40.76 -4.48 -12.18
N ASP A 321 41.36 -4.86 -13.30
CA ASP A 321 40.82 -4.83 -14.66
C ASP A 321 39.44 -5.51 -14.77
N LEU A 322 38.45 -4.78 -15.31
CA LEU A 322 37.33 -5.40 -16.02
C LEU A 322 37.12 -4.70 -17.35
N ASP A 323 37.54 -5.40 -18.41
CA ASP A 323 37.38 -5.04 -19.83
C ASP A 323 35.95 -4.59 -20.19
N PRO A 324 35.80 -3.57 -21.07
CA PRO A 324 34.49 -3.19 -21.60
C PRO A 324 34.05 -4.18 -22.68
N ILE A 325 32.99 -4.96 -22.42
CA ILE A 325 32.33 -5.76 -23.47
C ILE A 325 31.56 -4.82 -24.40
N VAL A 326 32.19 -4.53 -25.53
CA VAL A 326 31.55 -4.06 -26.76
C VAL A 326 30.60 -5.15 -27.27
N GLY A 327 29.34 -4.79 -27.47
CA GLY A 327 28.33 -5.65 -28.08
C GLY A 327 27.25 -4.81 -28.75
N ILE A 328 27.62 -4.15 -29.85
CA ILE A 328 26.68 -3.55 -30.79
C ILE A 328 26.09 -4.69 -31.62
N ASN A 329 24.78 -4.92 -31.50
CA ASN A 329 24.00 -5.60 -32.53
C ASN A 329 22.89 -4.63 -32.97
N ASP A 330 23.21 -3.85 -34.00
CA ASP A 330 22.21 -3.20 -34.85
C ASP A 330 21.81 -4.20 -35.94
N ASP A 331 20.61 -4.77 -35.84
CA ASP A 331 19.91 -5.31 -37.00
C ASP A 331 18.91 -4.24 -37.47
N ILE A 332 19.23 -3.57 -38.57
CA ILE A 332 18.23 -2.94 -39.43
C ILE A 332 18.45 -3.42 -40.86
N ALA A 333 17.52 -4.27 -41.28
CA ALA A 333 17.23 -4.54 -42.68
C ALA A 333 16.74 -3.27 -43.37
N GLN A 334 17.28 -2.98 -44.55
CA GLN A 334 16.60 -2.19 -45.58
C GLN A 334 16.86 -2.82 -46.95
N ASP A 335 15.75 -3.24 -47.57
CA ASP A 335 15.43 -3.27 -48.99
C ASP A 335 16.56 -3.36 -50.03
N ASN A 336 16.64 -4.53 -50.68
CA ASN A 336 16.28 -4.70 -52.10
C ASN A 336 16.06 -6.17 -52.46
#